data_AF-A0A0S9S341-F1
#
_entry.id   AF-A0A0S9S341-F1
#
_cell.length_a   1.000
_cell.length_b   1.000
_cell.length_c   1.000
_cell.angle_alpha   90.00
_cell.angle_beta   90.00
_cell.angle_gamma   90.00
#
_symmetry.space_group_name_H-M   'P 1'
#
loop_
_entity.id
_entity.type
_entity.pdbx_description
1 polymer ?
#
loop_
_entity_poly.entity_id
_entity_poly.type
_entity_poly.pdbx_seq_one_letter_code
_entity_poly.pdbx_strand_id
1 'polypeptide(L)'
;MITPCFLAMVLAWIEVGLCLLMLSTLDNAARDASRLLRIGSVNEATFKAAICAKASPVIPCDKIVYYVQSGTSFASLSPATSTSAGGLSKTGFNSGSSGSDVILQIGYSKAPLSGMLKGAGFDTHVLLLTTLSFQNEPY
;
A
#
# COMPACT_ATOMS: atom_id res chain seq x y z
N MET A 1 3.45 21.99 34.13
CA MET A 1 3.20 22.13 32.68
C MET A 1 4.03 21.15 31.82
N ILE A 2 4.85 20.26 32.41
CA ILE A 2 5.67 19.29 31.65
C ILE A 2 4.90 18.03 31.21
N THR A 3 3.94 17.59 32.03
CA THR A 3 3.10 16.40 31.81
C THR A 3 2.37 16.38 30.46
N PRO A 4 1.68 17.46 30.02
CA PRO A 4 1.00 17.44 28.72
C PRO A 4 1.97 17.37 27.54
N CYS A 5 3.13 18.02 27.62
CA CYS A 5 4.14 17.97 26.57
C CYS A 5 4.79 16.58 26.44
N PHE A 6 5.10 15.95 27.58
CA PHE A 6 5.63 14.59 27.59
C PHE A 6 4.63 13.58 27.02
N LEU A 7 3.36 13.66 27.40
CA LEU A 7 2.31 12.78 26.89
C LEU A 7 2.10 12.96 25.38
N ALA A 8 2.11 14.20 24.88
CA ALA A 8 2.00 14.48 23.45
C ALA A 8 3.14 13.84 22.64
N MET A 9 4.38 13.90 23.14
CA MET A 9 5.52 13.28 22.50
C MET A 9 5.38 11.75 22.44
N VAL A 10 4.97 11.11 23.53
CA VAL A 10 4.76 9.65 23.57
C VAL A 10 3.66 9.23 22.59
N LEU A 11 2.54 9.97 22.52
CA LEU A 11 1.46 9.67 21.57
C LEU A 11 1.90 9.79 20.11
N ALA A 12 2.77 10.75 19.80
CA ALA A 12 3.32 10.87 18.45
C ALA A 12 4.23 9.69 18.08
N TRP A 13 5.07 9.22 19.01
CA TRP A 13 5.88 8.02 18.79
C TRP A 13 5.03 6.77 18.57
N ILE A 14 3.96 6.60 19.37
CA ILE A 14 3.00 5.50 19.19
C ILE A 14 2.34 5.59 17.81
N GLU A 15 1.95 6.79 17.38
CA GLU A 15 1.34 6.97 16.08
C GLU A 15 2.27 6.62 14.92
N VAL A 16 3.54 7.06 14.98
CA VAL A 16 4.55 6.66 13.98
C VAL A 16 4.78 5.15 14.00
N GLY A 17 4.84 4.54 15.19
CA GLY A 17 4.93 3.08 15.35
C GLY A 17 3.76 2.36 14.69
N LEU A 18 2.54 2.88 14.84
CA LEU A 18 1.34 2.33 14.21
C LEU A 18 1.39 2.47 12.68
N CYS A 19 1.86 3.60 12.14
CA CYS A 19 2.09 3.78 10.71
C CYS A 19 3.07 2.73 10.15
N LEU A 20 4.18 2.50 10.85
CA LEU A 20 5.20 1.53 10.44
C LEU A 20 4.69 0.09 10.53
N LEU A 21 3.90 -0.22 11.56
CA LEU A 21 3.23 -1.51 11.68
C LEU A 21 2.30 -1.75 10.49
N MET A 22 1.44 -0.77 10.16
CA MET A 22 0.55 -0.85 8.99
C MET A 22 1.35 -1.03 7.70
N LEU A 23 2.42 -0.25 7.50
CA LEU A 23 3.29 -0.37 6.32
C LEU A 23 3.92 -1.76 6.21
N SER A 24 4.41 -2.32 7.32
CA SER A 24 4.99 -3.67 7.34
C SER A 24 3.95 -4.76 7.03
N THR A 25 2.73 -4.63 7.57
CA THR A 25 1.64 -5.55 7.22
C THR A 25 1.25 -5.47 5.74
N LEU A 26 1.23 -4.26 5.17
CA LEU A 26 0.94 -4.05 3.77
C LEU A 26 2.04 -4.62 2.86
N ASP A 27 3.31 -4.49 3.26
CA ASP A 27 4.46 -5.05 2.53
C ASP A 27 4.42 -6.58 2.51
N ASN A 28 4.11 -7.21 3.65
CA ASN A 28 3.92 -8.66 3.71
C ASN A 28 2.74 -9.13 2.85
N ALA A 29 1.60 -8.44 2.91
CA ALA A 29 0.44 -8.74 2.07
C ALA A 29 0.76 -8.59 0.57
N ALA A 30 1.48 -7.52 0.20
CA ALA A 30 1.90 -7.27 -1.18
C ALA A 30 2.85 -8.36 -1.70
N ARG A 31 3.80 -8.82 -0.88
CA ARG A 31 4.72 -9.91 -1.24
C ARG A 31 3.97 -11.22 -1.47
N ASP A 32 3.08 -11.59 -0.57
CA ASP A 32 2.26 -12.81 -0.73
C ASP A 32 1.38 -12.72 -1.99
N ALA A 33 0.73 -11.57 -2.23
CA ALA A 33 -0.11 -11.36 -3.40
C ALA A 33 0.69 -11.32 -4.71
N SER A 34 1.93 -10.82 -4.69
CA SER A 34 2.81 -10.81 -5.86
C SER A 34 3.16 -12.23 -6.35
N ARG A 35 3.29 -13.21 -5.44
CA ARG A 35 3.54 -14.61 -5.82
C ARG A 35 2.38 -15.18 -6.62
N LEU A 36 1.15 -14.84 -6.22
CA LEU A 36 -0.05 -15.27 -6.92
C LEU A 36 -0.11 -14.64 -8.33
N LEU A 37 0.24 -13.35 -8.47
CA LEU A 37 0.30 -12.70 -9.78
C LEU A 37 1.35 -13.34 -10.72
N ARG A 38 2.52 -13.71 -10.18
CA ARG A 38 3.61 -14.32 -10.98
C ARG A 38 3.22 -15.62 -11.67
N ILE A 39 2.39 -16.44 -11.03
CA ILE A 39 1.94 -17.74 -11.56
C ILE A 39 0.69 -17.63 -12.46
N GLY A 40 0.26 -16.41 -12.82
CA GLY A 40 -0.80 -16.16 -13.80
C GLY A 40 -2.22 -16.62 -13.43
N SER A 41 -2.42 -17.21 -12.25
CA SER A 41 -3.65 -17.92 -11.89
C SER A 41 -4.66 -17.07 -11.10
N VAL A 42 -4.62 -15.74 -11.22
CA VAL A 42 -5.29 -14.83 -10.29
C VAL A 42 -6.22 -13.86 -10.99
N ASN A 43 -7.48 -13.91 -10.59
CA ASN A 43 -8.46 -12.90 -10.91
C ASN A 43 -8.49 -11.82 -9.81
N GLU A 44 -9.00 -10.63 -10.13
CA GLU A 44 -8.99 -9.47 -9.23
C GLU A 44 -9.63 -9.76 -7.86
N ALA A 45 -10.72 -10.54 -7.84
CA ALA A 45 -11.39 -10.94 -6.60
C ALA A 45 -10.50 -11.80 -5.69
N THR A 46 -9.76 -12.75 -6.27
CA THR A 46 -8.83 -13.63 -5.54
C THR A 46 -7.65 -12.82 -5.02
N PHE A 47 -7.15 -11.87 -5.82
CA PHE A 47 -6.10 -10.95 -5.43
C PHE A 47 -6.51 -10.10 -4.22
N LYS A 48 -7.69 -9.48 -4.28
CA LYS A 48 -8.24 -8.70 -3.18
C LYS A 48 -8.40 -9.55 -1.92
N ALA A 49 -8.96 -10.76 -2.04
CA ALA A 49 -9.13 -11.67 -0.91
C ALA A 49 -7.79 -12.04 -0.24
N ALA A 50 -6.75 -12.31 -1.03
CA ALA A 50 -5.42 -12.63 -0.51
C ALA A 50 -4.80 -11.47 0.29
N ILE A 51 -4.96 -10.23 -0.19
CA ILE A 51 -4.51 -9.04 0.54
C ILE A 51 -5.34 -8.86 1.81
N CYS A 52 -6.66 -8.95 1.73
CA CYS A 52 -7.55 -8.77 2.88
C CYS A 52 -7.23 -9.77 4.01
N ALA A 53 -6.90 -11.01 3.66
CA ALA A 53 -6.57 -12.07 4.63
C ALA A 53 -5.33 -11.76 5.47
N LYS A 54 -4.38 -10.96 4.93
CA LYS A 54 -3.14 -10.57 5.61
C LYS A 54 -3.20 -9.19 6.25
N ALA A 55 -4.01 -8.30 5.67
CA ALA A 55 -4.18 -6.94 6.15
C ALA A 55 -5.15 -6.85 7.35
N SER A 56 -6.15 -7.73 7.41
CA SER A 56 -7.10 -7.81 8.53
C SER A 56 -6.45 -8.45 9.77
N PRO A 57 -6.65 -7.92 10.99
CA PRO A 57 -7.56 -6.84 11.39
C PRO A 57 -6.92 -5.43 11.44
N VAL A 58 -5.65 -5.28 11.04
CA VAL A 58 -4.87 -4.04 11.23
C VAL A 58 -5.30 -2.94 10.26
N ILE A 59 -5.65 -3.30 9.02
CA ILE A 59 -6.09 -2.39 7.97
C ILE A 59 -7.45 -2.85 7.44
N PRO A 60 -8.49 -1.99 7.45
CA PRO A 60 -9.80 -2.33 6.91
C PRO A 60 -9.71 -2.52 5.40
N CYS A 61 -10.10 -3.70 4.90
CA CYS A 61 -9.87 -4.03 3.50
C CYS A 61 -10.63 -3.13 2.51
N ASP A 62 -11.78 -2.57 2.91
CA ASP A 62 -12.57 -1.64 2.08
C ASP A 62 -11.86 -0.31 1.78
N LYS A 63 -10.81 0.00 2.54
CA LYS A 63 -10.01 1.22 2.37
C LYS A 63 -8.71 0.97 1.62
N ILE A 64 -8.40 -0.28 1.28
CA ILE A 64 -7.21 -0.63 0.52
C ILE A 64 -7.49 -0.38 -0.95
N VAL A 65 -6.59 0.37 -1.57
CA VAL A 65 -6.60 0.68 -3.00
C VAL A 65 -5.40 0.00 -3.64
N TYR A 66 -5.57 -0.60 -4.81
CA TYR A 66 -4.49 -1.25 -5.54
C TYR A 66 -4.42 -0.77 -6.98
N TYR A 67 -3.21 -0.84 -7.53
CA TYR A 67 -2.91 -0.59 -8.92
C TYR A 67 -1.95 -1.67 -9.41
N VAL A 68 -2.42 -2.48 -10.35
CA VAL A 68 -1.63 -3.52 -11.01
C VAL A 68 -1.59 -3.20 -12.49
N GLN A 69 -0.40 -3.02 -13.03
CA GLN A 69 -0.19 -2.78 -14.45
C GLN A 69 0.89 -3.73 -14.97
N SER A 70 0.61 -4.38 -16.10
CA SER A 70 1.60 -5.14 -16.87
C SER A 70 2.11 -4.34 -18.07
N GLY A 71 3.32 -4.67 -18.52
CA GLY A 71 3.96 -4.10 -19.70
C GLY A 71 5.00 -5.07 -20.31
N THR A 72 5.55 -4.68 -21.44
CA THR A 72 6.59 -5.46 -22.15
C THR A 72 8.00 -5.18 -21.64
N SER A 73 8.16 -4.11 -20.86
CA SER A 73 9.42 -3.72 -20.22
C SER A 73 9.13 -2.90 -18.96
N PHE A 74 9.99 -2.97 -17.94
CA PHE A 74 9.89 -2.11 -16.76
C PHE A 74 9.84 -0.60 -17.09
N ALA A 75 10.47 -0.18 -18.19
CA ALA A 75 10.46 1.21 -18.64
C ALA A 75 9.08 1.68 -19.17
N SER A 76 8.24 0.75 -19.61
CA SER A 76 6.87 1.04 -20.09
C SER A 76 5.83 1.13 -18.97
N LEU A 77 6.21 0.76 -17.74
CA LEU A 77 5.31 0.78 -16.58
C LEU A 77 5.20 2.19 -16.03
N SER A 78 3.98 2.59 -15.67
CA SER A 78 3.70 3.92 -15.13
C SER A 78 3.22 3.80 -13.69
N PRO A 79 4.08 3.96 -12.68
CA PRO A 79 3.68 3.90 -11.28
C PRO A 79 2.62 4.97 -10.98
N ALA A 80 1.62 4.60 -10.17
CA ALA A 80 0.76 5.54 -9.49
C ALA A 80 1.57 6.37 -8.49
N THR A 81 1.16 7.61 -8.35
CA THR A 81 1.70 8.61 -7.43
C THR A 81 0.68 8.93 -6.34
N SER A 82 1.11 9.61 -5.28
CA SER A 82 0.16 10.19 -4.32
C SER A 82 -0.55 11.39 -4.94
N THR A 83 -1.86 11.46 -4.74
CA THR A 83 -2.66 12.65 -4.99
C THR A 83 -2.52 13.64 -3.83
N SER A 84 -2.88 14.90 -4.06
CA SER A 84 -2.98 15.93 -3.01
C SER A 84 -4.01 15.59 -1.94
N ALA A 85 -4.99 14.74 -2.24
CA ALA A 85 -5.96 14.25 -1.26
C ALA A 85 -5.42 13.08 -0.39
N GLY A 86 -4.18 12.63 -0.63
CA GLY A 86 -3.56 11.51 0.08
C GLY A 86 -4.09 10.12 -0.34
N GLY A 87 -4.56 9.98 -1.58
CA GLY A 87 -4.92 8.70 -2.21
C GLY A 87 -4.02 8.36 -3.41
N LEU A 88 -4.14 7.15 -3.99
CA LEU A 88 -3.45 6.79 -5.24
C LEU A 88 -4.02 7.57 -6.43
N SER A 89 -3.14 8.02 -7.34
CA SER A 89 -3.53 8.72 -8.57
C SER A 89 -4.07 7.80 -9.66
N LYS A 90 -3.77 6.50 -9.58
CA LYS A 90 -4.23 5.48 -10.52
C LYS A 90 -4.70 4.24 -9.77
N THR A 91 -5.73 3.59 -10.29
CA THR A 91 -6.27 2.33 -9.79
C THR A 91 -6.61 1.44 -10.98
N GLY A 92 -6.59 0.13 -10.79
CA GLY A 92 -6.84 -0.84 -11.86
C GLY A 92 -6.13 -2.15 -11.60
N PHE A 93 -6.58 -3.19 -12.30
CA PHE A 93 -6.02 -4.53 -12.19
C PHE A 93 -5.72 -5.09 -13.56
N ASN A 94 -4.44 -5.25 -13.88
CA ASN A 94 -3.97 -5.97 -15.06
C ASN A 94 -2.79 -6.85 -14.68
N SER A 95 -3.04 -8.16 -14.56
CA SER A 95 -2.03 -9.17 -14.21
C SER A 95 -1.07 -9.50 -15.34
N GLY A 96 -1.33 -9.04 -16.57
CA GLY A 96 -0.52 -9.35 -17.75
C GLY A 96 -0.54 -10.83 -18.16
N SER A 97 0.41 -11.17 -19.02
CA SER A 97 0.63 -12.53 -19.53
C SER A 97 1.96 -13.11 -19.04
N SER A 98 2.26 -14.36 -19.40
CA SER A 98 3.52 -15.02 -19.06
C SER A 98 4.72 -14.19 -19.52
N GLY A 99 5.73 -14.01 -18.66
CA GLY A 99 6.92 -13.24 -18.99
C GLY A 99 6.72 -11.72 -19.12
N SER A 100 5.54 -11.20 -18.79
CA SER A 100 5.30 -9.73 -18.76
C SER A 100 5.89 -9.12 -17.50
N ASP A 101 6.40 -7.88 -17.61
CA ASP A 101 6.83 -7.10 -16.46
C ASP A 101 5.60 -6.44 -15.81
N VAL A 102 5.45 -6.56 -14.51
CA VAL A 102 4.29 -6.09 -13.74
C VAL A 102 4.75 -5.17 -12.61
N ILE A 103 4.01 -4.07 -12.44
CA ILE A 103 4.10 -3.22 -11.25
C ILE A 103 2.83 -3.40 -10.43
N LEU A 104 3.02 -3.72 -9.16
CA LEU A 104 1.99 -3.81 -8.15
C LEU A 104 2.19 -2.67 -7.14
N GLN A 105 1.13 -1.90 -6.94
CA GLN A 105 1.08 -0.89 -5.91
C GLN A 105 -0.15 -1.09 -5.05
N ILE A 106 0.04 -1.04 -3.74
CA ILE A 106 -1.04 -1.12 -2.76
C ILE A 106 -0.93 0.12 -1.88
N GLY A 107 -2.01 0.88 -1.80
CA GLY A 107 -2.12 2.07 -0.99
C GLY A 107 -3.22 1.97 0.04
N TYR A 108 -2.94 2.54 1.21
CA TYR A 108 -3.92 2.75 2.25
C TYR A 108 -3.81 4.20 2.75
N SER A 109 -4.90 4.94 2.63
CA SER A 109 -4.98 6.32 3.09
C SER A 109 -5.58 6.37 4.50
N LYS A 110 -4.87 6.98 5.45
CA LYS A 110 -5.37 7.19 6.81
C LYS A 110 -5.31 8.65 7.22
N ALA A 111 -6.26 9.09 8.02
CA ALA A 111 -6.14 10.37 8.72
C ALA A 111 -5.09 10.25 9.83
N PRO A 112 -4.26 11.28 10.07
CA PRO A 112 -3.41 11.34 11.24
C PRO A 112 -4.29 11.46 12.50
N LEU A 113 -3.96 10.65 13.50
CA LEU A 113 -4.60 10.59 14.82
C LEU A 113 -4.26 11.83 15.66
N SER A 114 -3.04 12.37 15.48
CA SER A 114 -2.57 13.59 16.13
C SER A 114 -2.31 14.72 15.14
N GLY A 115 -2.50 15.97 15.58
CA GLY A 115 -2.08 17.15 14.84
C GLY A 115 -0.55 17.28 14.69
N MET A 116 0.24 16.43 15.35
CA MET A 116 1.70 16.46 15.28
C MET A 116 2.21 16.00 13.91
N LEU A 117 1.57 15.02 13.26
CA LEU A 117 1.94 14.66 11.88
C LEU A 117 1.64 15.80 10.90
N LYS A 118 0.54 16.54 11.10
CA LYS A 118 0.30 17.78 10.34
C LYS A 118 1.42 18.79 10.55
N GLY A 119 1.87 18.96 11.80
CA GLY A 119 3.01 19.82 12.13
C GLY A 119 4.35 19.35 11.54
N ALA A 120 4.50 18.06 11.24
CA ALA A 120 5.67 17.46 10.61
C ALA A 120 5.61 17.49 9.06
N GLY A 121 4.60 18.14 8.46
CA GLY A 121 4.47 18.29 7.00
C GLY A 121 3.66 17.21 6.30
N PHE A 122 2.97 16.34 7.03
CA PHE A 122 1.99 15.43 6.45
C PHE A 122 0.65 16.14 6.21
N ASP A 123 0.01 15.86 5.07
CA ASP A 123 -1.29 16.45 4.72
C ASP A 123 -2.41 15.87 5.63
N THR A 124 -3.65 16.22 5.31
CA THR A 124 -4.89 15.76 5.95
C THR A 124 -5.02 14.24 5.94
N HIS A 125 -4.35 13.55 5.00
CA HIS A 125 -4.25 12.11 4.95
C HIS A 125 -2.81 11.68 4.69
N VAL A 126 -2.38 10.63 5.40
CA VAL A 126 -1.11 9.94 5.20
C VAL A 126 -1.37 8.73 4.31
N LEU A 127 -0.76 8.71 3.13
CA LEU A 127 -0.82 7.57 2.22
C LEU A 127 0.33 6.61 2.54
N LEU A 128 -0.01 5.40 2.98
CA LEU A 128 0.90 4.29 3.13
C LEU A 128 0.92 3.54 1.79
N LEU A 129 2.03 3.62 1.06
CA LEU A 129 2.18 3.02 -0.27
C LEU A 129 3.28 1.97 -0.28
N THR A 130 2.92 0.75 -0.68
CA THR A 130 3.87 -0.30 -1.01
C THR A 130 3.90 -0.48 -2.52
N THR A 131 5.09 -0.44 -3.10
CA THR A 131 5.31 -0.68 -4.54
C THR A 131 6.25 -1.87 -4.72
N LEU A 132 5.84 -2.83 -5.53
CA LEU A 132 6.63 -3.99 -5.93
C LEU A 132 6.63 -4.07 -7.46
N SER A 133 7.79 -4.27 -8.06
CA SER A 133 7.91 -4.60 -9.48
C SER A 133 8.50 -6.00 -9.63
N PHE A 134 7.98 -6.77 -10.58
CA PHE A 134 8.44 -8.14 -10.84
C PHE A 134 8.03 -8.56 -12.25
N GLN A 135 8.61 -9.66 -12.73
CA GLN A 135 8.22 -10.30 -13.99
C GLN A 135 7.40 -11.55 -13.70
N ASN A 136 6.34 -11.78 -14.47
CA ASN A 136 5.56 -13.02 -14.38
C ASN A 136 6.39 -14.22 -14.86
N GLU A 137 6.18 -15.36 -14.22
CA GLU A 137 6.84 -16.59 -14.61
C GLU A 137 6.31 -17.07 -15.97
N PRO A 138 7.12 -17.75 -16.79
CA PRO A 138 6.62 -18.49 -17.93
C PRO A 138 5.77 -19.67 -17.42
N TYR A 139 4.50 -19.73 -17.83
CA TYR A 139 3.52 -20.74 -17.41
C TYR A 139 2.88 -21.42 -18.62
#